data_AF-A0A2V3JKN7-F1
#
_entry.id   AF-A0A2V3JKN7-F1
#
_cell.length_a   1.000
_cell.length_b   1.000
_cell.length_c   1.000
_cell.angle_alpha   90.00
_cell.angle_beta   90.00
_cell.angle_gamma   90.00
#
_symmetry.space_group_name_H-M   'P 1'
#
loop_
_entity.id
_entity.type
_entity.pdbx_description
1 polymer ?
#
loop_
_entity_poly.entity_id
_entity_poly.type
_entity_poly.pdbx_seq_one_letter_code
_entity_poly.pdbx_strand_id
1 'polypeptide(L)' 'MNTKTKANISKLLVIMGTILFVGGAMSYLRGELSAEQISGIGAMALIFVGAGVGMRKAKQ' A
#
# COMPACT_ATOMS: atom_id res chain seq x y z
N MET A 1 27.99 7.29 9.81
CA MET A 1 26.51 7.42 9.90
C MET A 1 25.99 6.36 10.86
N ASN A 2 25.36 6.77 11.97
CA ASN A 2 24.93 5.89 13.04
C ASN A 2 23.77 4.97 12.56
N THR A 3 23.72 3.71 13.01
CA THR A 3 22.69 2.72 12.64
C THR A 3 21.28 3.20 13.01
N LYS A 4 21.14 3.94 14.11
CA LYS A 4 19.89 4.60 14.50
C LYS A 4 19.43 5.66 13.49
N THR A 5 20.36 6.44 12.95
CA THR A 5 20.06 7.48 11.94
C THR A 5 19.64 6.84 10.61
N LYS A 6 20.30 5.76 10.18
CA LYS A 6 19.87 4.99 9.00
C LYS A 6 18.45 4.41 9.14
N ALA A 7 18.13 3.84 10.31
CA ALA A 7 16.80 3.30 10.58
C ALA A 7 15.69 4.37 10.56
N ASN A 8 15.96 5.55 11.10
CA ASN A 8 14.99 6.66 11.10
C ASN A 8 14.75 7.23 9.70
N ILE A 9 15.80 7.36 8.88
CA ILE A 9 15.66 7.80 7.48
C ILE A 9 14.90 6.76 6.67
N SER A 10 15.18 5.47 6.86
CA SER A 10 14.44 4.40 6.21
C SER A 10 12.94 4.44 6.57
N LYS A 11 12.61 4.61 7.87
CA LYS A 11 11.22 4.78 8.30
C LYS A 11 10.55 6.01 7.69
N LEU A 12 11.25 7.14 7.65
CA LEU A 12 10.75 8.36 7.05
C LEU A 12 10.44 8.17 5.55
N LEU A 13 11.35 7.52 4.83
CA LEU A 13 11.20 7.23 3.40
C LEU A 13 10.01 6.29 3.14
N VAL A 14 9.81 5.28 3.99
CA VAL A 14 8.68 4.36 3.91
C VAL A 14 7.35 5.11 4.14
N ILE A 15 7.27 5.97 5.16
CA ILE A 15 6.07 6.76 5.43
C ILE A 15 5.77 7.69 4.25
N MET A 16 6.79 8.42 3.77
CA MET A 16 6.63 9.40 2.70
C MET A 16 6.25 8.73 1.37
N GLY A 17 6.88 7.60 1.05
CA GLY A 17 6.53 6.78 -0.12
C GLY A 17 5.11 6.21 -0.03
N THR A 18 4.68 5.79 1.16
CA THR A 18 3.31 5.28 1.36
C THR A 18 2.26 6.37 1.14
N ILE A 19 2.50 7.57 1.67
CA ILE A 19 1.58 8.71 1.50
C ILE A 19 1.47 9.10 0.03
N LEU A 20 2.60 9.21 -0.67
CA LEU A 20 2.62 9.54 -2.11
C LEU A 20 1.94 8.45 -2.95
N PHE A 21 2.19 7.18 -2.63
CA PHE A 21 1.57 6.05 -3.33
C PHE A 21 0.06 6.04 -3.15
N VAL A 22 -0.44 6.17 -1.92
CA VAL A 22 -1.89 6.17 -1.64
C VAL A 22 -2.57 7.40 -2.27
N GLY A 23 -1.98 8.59 -2.15
CA GLY A 23 -2.50 9.81 -2.75
C GLY A 23 -2.54 9.75 -4.29
N GLY A 24 -1.49 9.24 -4.91
CA GLY A 24 -1.41 9.03 -6.36
C GLY A 24 -2.42 7.99 -6.85
N ALA A 25 -2.53 6.85 -6.17
CA ALA A 25 -3.50 5.81 -6.50
C ALA A 25 -4.95 6.32 -6.40
N MET A 26 -5.30 7.07 -5.33
CA MET A 26 -6.65 7.63 -5.19
C MET A 26 -6.96 8.68 -6.27
N SER A 27 -5.99 9.51 -6.62
CA SER A 27 -6.17 10.54 -7.66
C SER A 27 -6.35 9.91 -9.05
N TYR A 28 -5.57 8.87 -9.35
CA TYR A 28 -5.69 8.11 -10.59
C TYR A 28 -7.03 7.37 -10.70
N LEU A 29 -7.45 6.69 -9.61
CA LEU A 29 -8.73 5.98 -9.55
C LEU A 29 -9.93 6.91 -9.73
N ARG A 30 -9.88 8.14 -9.21
CA ARG A 30 -10.99 9.11 -9.34
C ARG A 30 -11.05 9.83 -10.70
N GLY A 31 -9.91 9.99 -11.37
CA GLY A 31 -9.80 10.78 -12.60
C GLY A 31 -10.03 9.97 -13.89
N GLU A 32 -9.58 8.72 -13.92
CA GLU A 32 -9.44 7.96 -15.18
C GLU A 32 -10.29 6.68 -15.24
N LEU A 33 -10.76 6.15 -14.10
CA LEU A 33 -11.43 4.86 -14.06
C LEU A 33 -12.94 4.97 -13.80
N SER A 34 -13.71 4.23 -14.60
CA SER A 34 -15.13 3.98 -14.34
C SER A 34 -15.30 3.22 -13.01
N ALA A 35 -16.40 3.48 -12.30
CA ALA A 35 -16.70 2.85 -11.01
C ALA A 35 -16.61 1.31 -11.03
N GLU A 36 -16.85 0.70 -12.20
CA GLU A 36 -16.74 -0.75 -12.42
C GLU A 36 -15.28 -1.24 -12.33
N GLN A 37 -14.33 -0.46 -12.85
CA GLN A 37 -12.91 -0.79 -12.76
C GLN A 37 -12.34 -0.49 -11.36
N ILE A 38 -12.81 0.58 -10.70
CA ILE A 38 -12.46 0.87 -9.30
C ILE A 38 -12.91 -0.29 -8.39
N SER A 39 -14.12 -0.81 -8.61
CA SER A 39 -14.65 -1.98 -7.92
C SER A 39 -13.76 -3.22 -8.13
N GLY A 40 -13.36 -3.49 -9.38
CA GLY A 40 -12.46 -4.61 -9.71
C GLY A 40 -11.07 -4.50 -9.06
N ILE A 41 -10.47 -3.31 -9.08
CA ILE A 41 -9.17 -3.05 -8.43
C ILE A 41 -9.29 -3.17 -6.90
N GLY A 42 -10.37 -2.65 -6.31
CA GLY A 42 -10.65 -2.75 -4.88
C GLY A 42 -10.83 -4.20 -4.42
N ALA A 43 -11.56 -5.00 -5.20
CA ALA A 43 -11.74 -6.43 -4.94
C ALA A 43 -10.39 -7.18 -5.00
N MET A 44 -9.56 -6.92 -6.01
CA MET A 44 -8.22 -7.52 -6.10
C MET A 44 -7.34 -7.10 -4.92
N ALA A 45 -7.32 -5.83 -4.56
CA ALA A 45 -6.58 -5.35 -3.39
C ALA A 45 -7.02 -6.07 -2.10
N LEU A 46 -8.32 -6.26 -1.90
CA LEU A 46 -8.86 -7.01 -0.76
C LEU A 46 -8.44 -8.49 -0.76
N ILE A 47 -8.39 -9.13 -1.93
CA ILE A 47 -7.91 -10.53 -2.06
C ILE A 47 -6.43 -10.62 -1.67
N PHE A 48 -5.58 -9.72 -2.17
CA PHE A 48 -4.15 -9.72 -1.83
C PHE A 48 -3.90 -9.39 -0.35
N VAL A 49 -4.65 -8.44 0.22
CA VAL A 49 -4.59 -8.15 1.66
C VAL A 49 -5.06 -9.36 2.47
N GLY A 50 -6.19 -9.97 2.11
CA GLY A 50 -6.74 -11.16 2.76
C GLY A 50 -5.79 -12.36 2.70
N ALA A 51 -5.20 -12.64 1.54
CA ALA A 51 -4.21 -13.70 1.34
C ALA A 51 -2.93 -13.42 2.14
N GLY A 52 -2.42 -12.19 2.10
CA GLY A 52 -1.24 -11.78 2.87
C GLY A 52 -1.46 -11.89 4.39
N VAL A 53 -2.64 -11.52 4.88
CA VAL A 53 -3.04 -11.72 6.28
C VAL A 53 -3.16 -13.20 6.62
N GLY A 54 -3.76 -14.00 5.74
CA GLY A 54 -3.86 -15.46 5.86
C GLY A 54 -2.49 -16.13 5.98
N MET A 55 -1.53 -15.74 5.15
CA MET A 55 -0.15 -16.25 5.20
C MET A 55 0.59 -15.83 6.47
N ARG A 56 0.35 -14.62 7.00
CA ARG A 56 0.91 -14.20 8.30
C ARG A 56 0.37 -15.03 9.46
N LYS A 57 -0.91 -15.43 9.41
CA LYS A 57 -1.52 -16.33 10.40
C LYS A 57 -1.12 -17.79 10.23
N ALA A 58 -0.92 -18.25 9.00
CA ALA A 58 -0.46 -19.62 8.72
C ALA A 58 1.01 -19.87 9.11
N LYS A 59 1.76 -18.80 9.40
CA LYS A 59 3.16 -18.84 9.82
C LYS A 59 3.36 -18.56 11.33
N GLN A 60 2.28 -18.30 12.07
CA GLN A 60 2.26 -18.32 13.54
C GLN A 60 1.90 -19.71 14.04
#